data_AF-A0A388NZW0-F1
#
_entry.id   AF-A0A388NZW0-F1
#
_cell.length_a   1.000
_cell.length_b   1.000
_cell.length_c   1.000
_cell.angle_alpha   90.00
_cell.angle_beta   90.00
_cell.angle_gamma   90.00
#
_symmetry.space_group_name_H-M   'P 1'
#
loop_
_entity.id
_entity.type
_entity.pdbx_description
1 polymer ?
#
loop_
_entity_poly.entity_id
_entity_poly.type
_entity_poly.pdbx_seq_one_letter_code
_entity_poly.pdbx_strand_id
1 'polypeptide(L)' 'MPPTDAWYEDLSKTFPYDVQAAKNLLKQAGYPNGFSITLDIPPAPYAEASQEFIVASLKKIGINVTIKPVAWGEC' A
#
# COMPACT_ATOMS: atom_id res chain seq x y z
N MET A 1 -1.32 17.90 -2.63
CA MET A 1 -1.99 19.23 -2.71
C MET A 1 -1.02 20.26 -2.17
N PRO A 2 -0.90 21.44 -2.79
CA PRO A 2 0.02 22.46 -2.32
C PRO A 2 -0.45 23.05 -0.99
N PRO A 3 0.47 23.41 -0.08
CA PRO A 3 0.15 23.96 1.25
C PRO A 3 -0.49 25.36 1.23
N THR A 4 -0.80 25.90 0.04
CA THR A 4 -1.41 27.21 -0.17
C THR A 4 -2.94 27.16 -0.32
N ASP A 5 -3.55 25.98 -0.38
CA ASP A 5 -5.01 25.84 -0.49
C ASP A 5 -5.71 25.96 0.87
N ALA A 6 -6.85 26.67 0.92
CA ALA A 6 -7.62 26.92 2.15
C ALA A 6 -8.19 25.66 2.82
N TRP A 7 -8.20 24.53 2.11
CA TRP A 7 -8.65 23.22 2.59
C TRP A 7 -7.49 22.26 2.86
N TYR A 8 -6.26 22.76 2.87
CA TYR A 8 -5.07 21.97 3.17
C TYR A 8 -4.99 21.71 4.68
N GLU A 9 -5.39 20.51 5.07
CA GLU A 9 -5.05 19.97 6.39
C GLU A 9 -3.70 19.24 6.30
N ASP A 10 -2.75 19.61 7.16
CA ASP A 10 -1.47 18.92 7.28
C ASP A 10 -1.67 17.55 7.93
N LEU A 11 -2.01 16.55 7.11
CA LEU A 11 -2.10 15.15 7.53
C LEU A 11 -0.76 14.41 7.40
N SER A 12 0.33 15.14 7.17
CA SER A 12 1.70 14.65 6.99
C SER A 12 2.18 13.75 8.13
N LYS A 13 1.63 13.94 9.33
CA LYS A 13 2.01 13.19 10.55
C LYS A 13 0.98 12.14 10.97
N THR A 14 -0.13 12.02 10.26
CA THR A 14 -1.26 11.18 10.70
C THR A 14 -0.94 9.69 10.56
N PHE A 15 -0.15 9.30 9.56
CA PHE A 15 0.28 7.92 9.36
C PHE A 15 1.79 7.84 9.09
N PRO A 16 2.63 7.90 10.13
CA PRO A 16 4.06 7.64 9.99
C PRO A 16 4.29 6.18 9.57
N TYR A 17 5.42 5.93 8.89
CA TYR A 17 5.82 4.58 8.51
C TYR A 17 6.21 3.78 9.76
N ASP A 18 5.24 3.05 10.33
CA ASP A 18 5.42 2.19 11.50
C ASP A 18 4.90 0.77 11.20
N VAL A 19 5.85 -0.15 11.03
CA VAL A 19 5.61 -1.57 10.76
C VAL A 19 4.95 -2.27 11.96
N GLN A 20 5.22 -1.82 13.19
CA GLN A 20 4.68 -2.41 14.41
C GLN A 20 3.21 -1.98 14.60
N ALA A 21 2.91 -0.70 14.38
CA ALA A 21 1.54 -0.20 14.38
C ALA A 21 0.68 -0.90 13.31
N ALA A 22 1.22 -1.09 12.11
CA ALA A 22 0.55 -1.83 11.05
C ALA A 22 0.22 -3.28 11.45
N LYS A 23 1.15 -4.00 12.08
CA LYS A 23 0.89 -5.35 12.60
C LYS A 23 -0.19 -5.37 13.68
N ASN A 24 -0.23 -4.35 14.54
CA ASN A 24 -1.27 -4.23 15.57
C ASN A 24 -2.65 -3.97 14.95
N LEU A 25 -2.74 -3.13 13.92
CA LEU A 25 -3.99 -2.91 13.18
C LEU A 25 -4.47 -4.18 12.47
N LEU A 26 -3.56 -4.94 11.86
CA LEU A 26 -3.89 -6.24 11.25
C LEU A 26 -4.42 -7.24 12.28
N LYS A 27 -3.83 -7.29 13.48
CA LYS A 27 -4.36 -8.12 14.59
C LYS A 27 -5.75 -7.68 15.02
N GLN A 28 -5.99 -6.37 15.15
CA GLN A 28 -7.31 -5.83 15.50
C GLN A 28 -8.36 -6.13 14.42
N ALA A 29 -7.97 -6.12 13.15
CA ALA A 29 -8.82 -6.48 12.02
C ALA A 29 -9.08 -8.00 11.91
N GLY A 30 -8.53 -8.83 12.80
CA GLY A 30 -8.72 -10.28 12.79
C GLY A 30 -7.76 -11.06 11.87
N TYR A 31 -6.70 -10.42 11.37
CA TYR A 31 -5.66 -11.03 10.53
C TYR A 31 -4.30 -11.12 11.24
N PRO A 32 -4.18 -11.82 12.37
CA PRO A 32 -2.94 -11.88 13.16
C PRO A 32 -1.76 -12.54 12.42
N ASN A 33 -2.06 -13.38 11.42
CA ASN A 33 -1.07 -14.12 10.62
C ASN A 33 -0.86 -13.51 9.23
N GLY A 34 -1.45 -12.34 8.96
CA GLY A 34 -1.47 -11.75 7.63
C GLY A 34 -2.43 -12.46 6.67
N PHE A 35 -2.38 -12.08 5.40
CA PHE A 35 -3.20 -12.62 4.32
C PHE A 35 -2.51 -12.42 2.98
N SER A 36 -3.01 -13.11 1.96
CA SER A 36 -2.53 -12.94 0.59
C SER A 36 -3.47 -12.01 -0.18
N ILE A 37 -2.92 -11.05 -0.92
CA ILE A 37 -3.67 -10.21 -1.85
C ILE A 37 -3.06 -10.26 -3.24
N THR A 38 -3.92 -10.08 -4.23
CA THR A 38 -3.49 -9.79 -5.59
C THR A 38 -3.53 -8.29 -5.79
N LEU A 39 -2.42 -7.70 -6.19
CA LEU A 39 -2.33 -6.30 -6.56
C LEU A 39 -2.35 -6.23 -8.09
N ASP A 40 -3.45 -5.72 -8.63
CA ASP A 40 -3.59 -5.43 -10.05
C ASP A 40 -2.80 -4.15 -10.36
N ILE A 41 -1.72 -4.28 -11.12
CA ILE A 41 -0.80 -3.17 -11.41
C ILE A 41 -1.02 -2.72 -12.86
N PRO A 42 -1.41 -1.45 -13.08
CA PRO A 42 -1.48 -0.90 -14.42
C PRO A 42 -0.06 -0.81 -15.02
N PRO A 43 0.13 -0.95 -16.34
CA PRO A 43 1.42 -0.79 -17.02
C PRO A 43 1.80 0.69 -17.10
N ALA A 44 1.92 1.33 -15.94
CA ALA A 44 2.42 2.67 -15.80
C ALA A 44 3.81 2.59 -15.17
N PRO A 45 4.82 3.30 -15.69
CA PRO A 45 6.20 3.17 -15.23
C PRO A 45 6.38 3.52 -13.75
N TYR A 46 5.53 4.40 -13.19
CA TYR A 46 5.52 4.68 -11.75
C TYR A 46 5.00 3.51 -10.91
N ALA A 47 4.00 2.78 -11.43
CA ALA A 47 3.39 1.64 -10.76
C ALA A 47 4.35 0.45 -10.81
N GLU A 48 5.04 0.25 -11.94
CA GLU A 48 6.07 -0.77 -12.08
C GLU A 48 7.31 -0.51 -11.21
N ALA A 49 7.77 0.74 -11.11
CA ALA A 49 8.91 1.06 -10.25
C ALA A 49 8.57 0.97 -8.75
N SER A 50 7.32 1.30 -8.37
CA SER A 50 6.89 1.29 -6.96
C SER A 50 6.42 -0.08 -6.46
N GLN A 51 6.06 -1.00 -7.36
CA GLN A 51 5.50 -2.30 -6.99
C GLN A 51 6.40 -3.10 -6.05
N GLU A 52 7.70 -3.16 -6.33
CA GLU A 52 8.64 -3.96 -5.55
C GLU A 52 8.77 -3.43 -4.12
N PHE A 53 8.75 -2.10 -3.98
CA PHE A 53 8.79 -1.44 -2.68
C PHE A 53 7.53 -1.70 -1.85
N ILE A 54 6.37 -1.68 -2.51
CA ILE A 54 5.07 -1.99 -1.90
C ILE A 54 5.04 -3.46 -1.46
N VAL A 55 5.43 -4.40 -2.33
CA VAL A 55 5.50 -5.83 -2.01
C VAL A 55 6.47 -6.08 -0.85
N ALA A 56 7.66 -5.49 -0.88
CA ALA A 56 8.65 -5.64 0.19
C ALA A 56 8.15 -5.09 1.54
N SER A 57 7.46 -3.94 1.53
CA SER A 57 6.89 -3.33 2.74
C SER A 57 5.72 -4.13 3.30
N LEU A 58 4.81 -4.61 2.45
CA LEU A 58 3.67 -5.44 2.85
C LEU A 58 4.12 -6.83 3.35
N LYS A 59 5.19 -7.38 2.78
CA LYS A 59 5.79 -8.63 3.26
C LYS A 59 6.35 -8.52 4.68
N LYS A 60 6.87 -7.36 5.10
CA LYS A 60 7.37 -7.13 6.48
C LYS A 60 6.27 -7.21 7.54
N ILE A 61 5.03 -6.93 7.17
CA ILE A 61 3.85 -7.03 8.05
C ILE A 61 3.12 -8.37 7.90
N GLY A 62 3.63 -9.29 7.07
CA GLY A 62 3.06 -10.63 6.87
C GLY A 62 2.01 -10.71 5.76
N ILE A 63 1.84 -9.65 4.95
CA ILE A 63 0.93 -9.66 3.80
C ILE A 63 1.71 -10.14 2.58
N ASN A 64 1.24 -11.22 1.96
CA ASN A 64 1.84 -11.74 0.75
C ASN A 64 1.14 -11.15 -0.48
N VAL A 65 1.88 -10.43 -1.31
CA VAL A 65 1.30 -9.71 -2.45
C VAL A 65 1.71 -10.41 -3.74
N THR A 66 0.71 -10.82 -4.52
CA THR A 66 0.89 -11.33 -5.88
C THR A 66 0.63 -10.20 -6.85
N ILE A 67 1.61 -9.85 -7.67
CA ILE A 67 1.44 -8.83 -8.71
C ILE A 67 0.72 -9.47 -9.89
N LYS A 68 -0.39 -8.86 -10.32
CA LYS A 68 -1.05 -9.17 -11.59
C LYS A 68 -0.95 -7.93 -12.49
N PRO A 69 -0.11 -7.94 -13.53
CA PRO A 69 -0.08 -6.82 -14.46
C PRO A 69 -1.38 -6.80 -15.26
N VAL A 70 -2.14 -5.72 -15.18
CA VAL A 70 -3.39 -5.52 -15.93
C VAL A 70 -3.11 -4.49 -17.01
N ALA A 71 -2.97 -4.94 -18.27
CA ALA A 71 -2.85 -4.03 -19.39
C ALA A 71 -4.13 -3.20 -19.52
N TRP A 72 -4.01 -1.88 -19.74
CA TRP A 72 -5.16 -1.02 -20.04
C TRP A 72 -5.78 -1.48 -21.37
N GLY A 73 -6.74 -2.39 -21.30
CA GLY A 73 -7.29 -3.03 -22.49
C GLY A 73 -8.29 -4.17 -22.28
N GLU A 74 -8.61 -4.60 -21.05
CA GLU A 74 -9.73 -5.53 -20.83
C GLU A 74 -11.00 -4.76 -20.45
N CYS A 75 -11.58 -4.09 -21.46
CA CYS A 75 -13.02 -3.81 -21.54
C CYS A 75 -13.70 -4.95 -22.31
#